data_AF-A0A930UWI5-F1
#
_entry.id   AF-A0A930UWI5-F1
#
_cell.length_a   1.000
_cell.length_b   1.000
_cell.length_c   1.000
_cell.angle_alpha   90.00
_cell.angle_beta   90.00
_cell.angle_gamma   90.00
#
_symmetry.space_group_name_H-M   'P 1'
#
loop_
_entity.id
_entity.type
_entity.pdbx_description
1 polymer ?
#
loop_
_entity_poly.entity_id
_entity_poly.type
_entity_poly.pdbx_seq_one_letter_code
_entity_poly.pdbx_strand_id
1 'polypeptide(L)' 'MKAKDASDNLSDAATTTVPDTTAPAAPTGLAADNSGTNTVISGKAEPNSKVVIDGKEYP' A
#
# COMPACT_ATOMS: atom_id res chain seq x y z
N MET A 1 -10.79 -13.14 -20.99
CA MET A 1 -10.31 -14.37 -21.69
C MET A 1 -11.45 -14.93 -22.53
N LYS A 2 -11.19 -15.45 -23.73
CA LYS A 2 -12.20 -16.01 -24.67
C LYS A 2 -11.79 -17.42 -25.08
N ALA A 3 -12.76 -18.33 -25.21
CA ALA A 3 -12.58 -19.66 -25.75
C ALA A 3 -13.06 -19.71 -27.21
N LYS A 4 -12.52 -20.63 -28.02
CA LYS A 4 -12.94 -20.89 -29.40
C LYS A 4 -13.31 -22.37 -29.53
N ASP A 5 -14.48 -22.68 -30.09
CA ASP A 5 -14.86 -24.06 -30.38
C ASP A 5 -14.27 -24.55 -31.72
N ALA A 6 -14.47 -25.85 -32.04
CA ALA A 6 -13.96 -26.47 -33.26
C ALA A 6 -14.64 -25.96 -34.55
N SER A 7 -15.74 -25.22 -34.43
CA SER A 7 -16.46 -24.57 -35.53
C SER A 7 -16.15 -23.08 -35.61
N ASP A 8 -15.08 -22.64 -34.93
CA ASP A 8 -14.59 -21.27 -34.91
C ASP A 8 -15.47 -20.23 -34.19
N ASN A 9 -16.48 -20.65 -33.42
CA ASN A 9 -17.27 -19.73 -32.60
C ASN A 9 -16.48 -19.28 -31.37
N LEU A 10 -16.49 -17.98 -31.09
CA LEU A 10 -15.83 -17.40 -29.93
C LEU A 10 -16.81 -17.16 -28.79
N SER A 11 -16.41 -17.50 -27.57
CA SER A 11 -17.15 -17.14 -26.35
C SER A 11 -17.03 -15.65 -26.05
N ASP A 12 -17.95 -15.17 -25.21
CA ASP A 12 -17.81 -13.86 -24.59
C ASP A 12 -16.54 -13.76 -23.72
N ALA A 13 -16.06 -12.53 -23.55
CA ALA A 13 -14.91 -12.28 -22.71
C ALA A 13 -15.29 -12.39 -21.23
N ALA A 14 -14.64 -13.29 -20.50
CA ALA A 14 -14.69 -13.31 -19.05
C ALA A 14 -13.68 -12.31 -18.46
N THR A 15 -14.11 -11.54 -17.46
CA THR A 15 -13.28 -10.73 -16.58
C THR A 15 -13.42 -11.21 -15.14
N THR A 16 -12.40 -10.99 -14.33
CA THR A 16 -12.42 -11.26 -12.89
C THR A 16 -11.76 -10.09 -12.18
N THR A 17 -12.28 -9.72 -11.02
CA THR A 17 -11.66 -8.73 -10.14
C THR A 17 -10.74 -9.44 -9.15
N VAL A 18 -9.56 -8.88 -8.95
CA VAL A 18 -8.61 -9.36 -7.93
C VAL A 18 -8.55 -8.36 -6.78
N PRO A 19 -8.44 -8.83 -5.52
CA PRO A 19 -8.24 -7.92 -4.41
C PRO A 19 -6.85 -7.27 -4.50
N ASP A 20 -6.76 -6.02 -4.07
CA ASP A 20 -5.45 -5.42 -3.80
C ASP A 20 -4.85 -6.07 -2.55
N THR A 21 -3.66 -6.64 -2.70
CA THR A 21 -2.93 -7.34 -1.64
C THR A 21 -1.56 -6.71 -1.37
N THR A 22 -1.27 -5.58 -2.03
CA THR A 22 0.01 -4.90 -1.88
C THR A 22 -0.03 -4.05 -0.62
N ALA A 23 0.85 -4.33 0.33
CA ALA A 23 0.98 -3.50 1.52
C ALA A 23 1.57 -2.12 1.17
N PRO A 24 1.22 -1.05 1.90
CA PRO A 24 1.86 0.25 1.73
C PRO A 24 3.37 0.19 2.00
N ALA A 25 4.14 1.03 1.31
CA ALA A 25 5.55 1.19 1.64
C ALA A 25 5.75 1.75 3.07
N ALA A 26 6.85 1.37 3.70
CA ALA A 26 7.23 1.92 5.00
C ALA A 26 7.43 3.45 4.92
N PRO A 27 7.12 4.20 5.99
CA PRO A 27 7.39 5.63 6.05
C PRO A 27 8.88 5.97 5.85
N THR A 28 9.16 7.12 5.23
CA THR A 28 10.52 7.58 4.92
C THR A 28 10.76 9.02 5.40
N GLY A 29 12.03 9.44 5.44
CA GLY A 29 12.39 10.80 5.85
C GLY A 29 12.01 11.11 7.29
N LEU A 30 12.14 10.12 8.18
CA LEU A 30 11.78 10.26 9.58
C LEU A 30 12.71 11.25 10.28
N ALA A 31 12.13 12.21 10.98
CA ALA A 31 12.86 13.14 11.83
C ALA A 31 12.11 13.35 13.15
N ALA A 32 12.88 13.48 14.23
CA ALA A 32 12.38 13.81 15.55
C ALA A 32 12.97 15.14 16.00
N ASP A 33 12.12 16.04 16.48
CA ASP A 33 12.51 17.28 17.14
C ASP A 33 12.05 17.23 18.60
N ASN A 34 13.00 17.36 19.52
CA ASN A 34 12.80 17.36 20.97
C ASN A 34 13.32 18.66 21.63
N SER A 35 13.49 19.73 20.85
CA SER A 35 13.97 21.03 21.34
C SER A 35 12.97 21.74 22.28
N GLY A 36 11.68 21.38 22.20
CA GLY A 36 10.61 21.93 23.02
C GLY A 36 10.05 20.98 24.09
N THR A 37 8.93 21.36 24.70
CA THR A 37 8.20 20.52 25.67
C THR A 37 7.45 19.34 25.04
N ASN A 38 7.39 19.31 23.70
CA ASN A 38 6.71 18.28 22.92
C ASN A 38 7.70 17.67 21.94
N THR A 39 7.59 16.35 21.72
CA THR A 39 8.28 15.67 20.63
C THR A 39 7.45 15.79 19.35
N VAL A 40 8.06 16.36 18.31
CA VAL A 40 7.47 16.40 16.97
C VAL A 40 8.12 15.30 16.14
N ILE A 41 7.31 14.40 15.60
CA ILE A 41 7.74 13.38 14.65
C ILE A 41 7.20 13.76 13.28
N SER A 42 8.06 13.77 12.27
CA SER A 42 7.71 14.08 10.88
C SER A 42 8.27 13.04 9.91
N GLY A 43 7.64 12.90 8.75
CA GLY A 43 8.02 11.95 7.71
C GLY A 43 7.05 11.94 6.53
N LYS A 44 7.28 11.04 5.58
CA LYS A 44 6.43 10.82 4.40
C LYS A 44 5.90 9.38 4.40
N ALA A 45 4.62 9.23 4.11
CA ALA A 45 3.96 7.95 3.92
C ALA A 45 3.01 8.04 2.70
N GLU A 46 2.59 6.88 2.20
CA GLU A 46 1.61 6.83 1.11
C GLU A 46 0.26 7.43 1.55
N PRO A 47 -0.44 8.15 0.66
CA PRO A 47 -1.78 8.66 0.96
C PRO A 47 -2.73 7.55 1.40
N ASN A 48 -3.61 7.86 2.36
CA ASN A 48 -4.60 6.93 2.92
C ASN A 48 -4.03 5.71 3.67
N SER A 49 -2.71 5.64 3.91
CA SER A 49 -2.10 4.65 4.81
C SER A 49 -2.25 5.04 6.28
N LYS A 50 -2.14 4.07 7.21
CA LYS A 50 -2.09 4.33 8.65
C LYS A 50 -0.63 4.31 9.12
N VAL A 51 -0.23 5.34 9.85
CA VAL A 51 1.06 5.40 10.55
C VAL A 51 0.86 5.07 12.02
N VAL A 52 1.68 4.16 12.54
CA VAL A 52 1.70 3.76 13.96
C VAL A 52 3.08 4.07 14.52
N ILE A 53 3.12 4.71 15.69
CA ILE A 53 4.35 4.93 16.46
C ILE A 53 4.37 3.82 17.53
N ASP A 54 5.20 2.79 17.35
CA ASP A 54 5.21 1.58 18.19
C ASP A 54 6.23 1.63 19.34
N GLY A 55 6.96 2.76 19.49
CA GLY A 55 7.81 3.02 20.66
C GLY A 55 8.95 2.04 20.85
N LYS A 56 9.36 1.28 19.83
CA LYS A 56 10.64 0.54 19.90
C LYS A 56 11.77 1.55 20.01
N GLU A 57 12.62 1.40 21.02
CA GLU A 57 13.83 2.20 21.14
C GLU A 57 14.60 2.14 19.81
N TYR A 58 14.80 3.31 19.22
CA TYR A 58 15.70 3.47 18.07
C TYR A 58 17.13 3.53 18.66
N PRO A 59 18.04 2.60 18.30
CA PRO A 59 19.42 2.65 18.81
C PRO A 59 20.18 3.89 18.33
#